data_AF-A0A8H3ZWT7-F1
#
_entry.id   AF-A0A8H3ZWT7-F1
#
_cell.length_a   1.000
_cell.length_b   1.000
_cell.length_c   1.000
_cell.angle_alpha   90.00
_cell.angle_beta   90.00
_cell.angle_gamma   90.00
#
_symmetry.space_group_name_H-M   'P 1'
#
loop_
_entity.id
_entity.type
_entity.pdbx_description
1 polymer ?
#
loop_
_entity_poly.entity_id
_entity_poly.type
_entity_poly.pdbx_seq_one_letter_code
_entity_poly.pdbx_strand_id
1 'polypeptide(L)'
;MSIQGRCNIHGAWILNGICVRIAQKMGLHRDGELLGLPPFETEMRRRIWWQIFMLDCKFSMISGLSQSLLPRPSDCKLPKNLNDADLHPGATDKYQEREGPTEMVIPLLVFQIGHCIQQQPDIEALMLYKELSTLSSGRKSKVQSAQISSFIKQLQDRLNGVLEKNSDPSAGPVHEFASLLKALILQKVKETTRPPQEQPEWGSEILTPKDNLFKWSVMTTEQNVNAYKSNKHQGFHWFLKLLFQFDVVIFMVGQLSQRTSGNLVERAWQQIPAVYEYHPELLDPSQEYNIALAKFVLKAWKVKEDCLCAEHGIQPDEPAYVTRIREIMVPHWIILPQTIIKEIILR
;
A
#
# COMPACT_ATOMS: atom_id res chain seq x y z
N MET A 1 1.89 -4.65 -17.91
CA MET A 1 1.07 -5.63 -17.14
C MET A 1 1.68 -5.76 -15.76
N SER A 2 0.99 -5.27 -14.72
CA SER A 2 1.41 -5.51 -13.33
C SER A 2 1.08 -6.95 -12.95
N ILE A 3 2.05 -7.66 -12.38
CA ILE A 3 1.87 -9.02 -11.85
C ILE A 3 1.29 -8.98 -10.42
N GLN A 4 1.13 -7.79 -9.83
CA GLN A 4 0.52 -7.63 -8.51
C GLN A 4 -0.94 -8.10 -8.56
N GLY A 5 -1.25 -9.12 -7.74
CA GLY A 5 -2.54 -9.84 -7.73
C GLY A 5 -2.52 -11.23 -8.37
N ARG A 6 -1.47 -11.60 -9.13
CA ARG A 6 -1.32 -12.95 -9.74
C ARG A 6 -0.24 -13.82 -9.10
N CYS A 7 0.61 -13.23 -8.25
CA CYS A 7 1.71 -13.94 -7.59
C CYS A 7 1.46 -14.01 -6.08
N ASN A 8 1.63 -15.20 -5.52
CA ASN A 8 1.63 -15.43 -4.07
C ASN A 8 2.59 -14.43 -3.40
N ILE A 9 2.09 -13.63 -2.45
CA ILE A 9 2.84 -12.63 -1.68
C ILE A 9 4.14 -13.20 -1.09
N HIS A 10 4.11 -14.43 -0.59
CA HIS A 10 5.30 -15.10 -0.05
C HIS A 10 6.32 -15.40 -1.15
N GLY A 11 5.86 -15.83 -2.33
CA GLY A 11 6.71 -16.00 -3.50
C GLY A 11 7.34 -14.69 -3.95
N ALA A 12 6.57 -13.61 -4.00
CA ALA A 12 7.07 -12.27 -4.34
C ALA A 12 8.13 -11.78 -3.32
N TRP A 13 7.93 -12.01 -2.03
CA TRP A 13 8.91 -11.67 -0.98
C TRP A 13 10.21 -12.47 -1.12
N ILE A 14 10.13 -13.78 -1.39
CA ILE A 14 11.32 -14.63 -1.63
C ILE A 14 12.09 -14.16 -2.87
N LEU A 15 11.40 -13.91 -3.98
CA LEU A 15 12.00 -13.41 -5.21
C LEU A 15 12.64 -12.03 -5.01
N ASN A 16 12.02 -11.17 -4.20
CA ASN A 16 12.60 -9.89 -3.83
C ASN A 16 13.91 -10.07 -3.05
N GLY A 17 13.96 -11.00 -2.09
CA GLY A 17 15.20 -11.32 -1.37
C GLY A 17 16.33 -11.80 -2.29
N ILE A 18 16.02 -12.56 -3.33
CA ILE A 18 16.99 -12.94 -4.38
C ILE A 18 17.45 -11.70 -5.16
N CYS A 19 16.51 -10.84 -5.59
CA CYS A 19 16.80 -9.59 -6.30
C CYS A 19 17.75 -8.69 -5.49
N VAL A 20 17.49 -8.51 -4.20
CA VAL A 20 18.34 -7.73 -3.29
C VAL A 20 19.76 -8.30 -3.23
N ARG A 21 19.92 -9.62 -3.09
CA ARG A 21 21.25 -10.26 -3.06
C ARG A 21 22.01 -10.12 -4.38
N ILE A 22 21.31 -10.20 -5.52
CA ILE A 22 21.91 -9.96 -6.85
C ILE A 22 22.38 -8.49 -6.94
N ALA A 23 21.53 -7.55 -6.56
CA ALA A 23 21.87 -6.12 -6.55
C ALA A 23 23.07 -5.80 -5.64
N GLN A 24 23.14 -6.45 -4.47
CA GLN A 24 24.29 -6.36 -3.58
C GLN A 24 25.57 -6.88 -4.24
N LYS A 25 25.51 -8.07 -4.85
CA LYS A 25 26.65 -8.67 -5.57
C LYS A 25 27.14 -7.80 -6.73
N MET A 26 26.22 -7.10 -7.41
CA MET A 26 26.55 -6.14 -8.48
C MET A 26 27.03 -4.77 -7.98
N GLY A 27 26.99 -4.53 -6.67
CA GLY A 27 27.40 -3.26 -6.06
C GLY A 27 26.41 -2.11 -6.27
N LEU A 28 25.13 -2.37 -6.51
CA LEU A 28 24.13 -1.31 -6.77
C LEU A 28 23.83 -0.42 -5.54
N HIS A 29 24.08 -0.96 -4.34
CA HIS A 29 24.01 -0.24 -3.06
C HIS A 29 25.17 0.74 -2.84
N ARG A 30 26.16 0.74 -3.75
CA ARG A 30 27.27 1.68 -3.75
C ARG A 30 27.08 2.73 -4.83
N ASP A 31 27.35 3.99 -4.50
CA ASP A 31 27.23 5.07 -5.47
C ASP A 31 28.25 4.93 -6.60
N GLY A 32 27.79 4.97 -7.85
CA GLY A 32 28.65 4.78 -9.02
C GLY A 32 29.78 5.81 -9.13
N GLU A 33 29.62 7.03 -8.57
CA GLU A 33 30.68 8.04 -8.55
C GLU A 33 31.87 7.60 -7.69
N LEU A 34 31.61 6.91 -6.57
CA LEU A 34 32.67 6.38 -5.70
C LEU A 34 33.42 5.22 -6.36
N LEU A 35 32.75 4.54 -7.30
CA LEU A 35 33.31 3.44 -8.08
C LEU A 35 33.97 3.89 -9.38
N GLY A 36 33.95 5.19 -9.70
CA GLY A 36 34.49 5.74 -10.95
C GLY A 36 33.74 5.30 -12.20
N LEU A 37 32.45 4.98 -12.09
CA LEU A 37 31.63 4.54 -13.22
C LEU A 37 31.22 5.71 -14.12
N PRO A 38 30.93 5.45 -15.41
CA PRO A 38 30.40 6.47 -16.32
C PRO A 38 29.13 7.14 -15.75
N PRO A 39 28.89 8.43 -16.05
CA PRO A 39 27.71 9.18 -15.59
C PRO A 39 26.38 8.46 -15.86
N PHE A 40 26.21 7.89 -17.06
CA PHE A 40 25.01 7.13 -17.43
C PHE A 40 24.82 5.89 -16.54
N GLU A 41 25.86 5.06 -16.38
CA GLU A 41 25.78 3.88 -15.52
C GLU A 41 25.50 4.25 -14.08
N THR A 42 26.13 5.31 -13.58
CA THR A 42 25.93 5.81 -12.22
C THR A 42 24.46 6.15 -11.97
N GLU A 43 23.84 6.92 -12.87
CA GLU A 43 22.44 7.33 -12.72
C GLU A 43 21.48 6.14 -12.86
N MET A 44 21.73 5.24 -13.81
CA MET A 44 20.93 4.02 -13.96
C MET A 44 21.01 3.11 -12.73
N ARG A 45 22.20 2.98 -12.13
CA ARG A 45 22.38 2.21 -10.88
C ARG A 45 21.62 2.83 -9.71
N ARG A 46 21.62 4.16 -9.56
CA ARG A 46 20.81 4.85 -8.54
C ARG A 46 19.33 4.57 -8.73
N ARG A 47 18.82 4.76 -9.96
CA ARG A 47 17.40 4.51 -10.29
C ARG A 47 16.98 3.08 -9.98
N ILE A 48 17.78 2.08 -10.36
CA ILE A 48 17.50 0.67 -10.10
C ILE A 48 17.57 0.36 -8.59
N TRP A 49 18.62 0.81 -7.91
CA TRP A 49 18.81 0.53 -6.48
C TRP A 49 17.63 1.05 -5.65
N TRP A 50 17.20 2.29 -5.88
CA TRP A 50 16.09 2.87 -5.13
C TRP A 50 14.74 2.20 -5.43
N GLN A 51 14.54 1.67 -6.64
CA GLN A 51 13.36 0.83 -6.92
C GLN A 51 13.40 -0.48 -6.13
N ILE A 52 14.55 -1.15 -6.09
CA ILE A 52 14.72 -2.39 -5.29
C ILE A 52 14.54 -2.09 -3.80
N PHE A 53 15.09 -0.98 -3.31
CA PHE A 53 14.92 -0.53 -1.93
C PHE A 53 13.44 -0.40 -1.57
N MET A 54 12.66 0.32 -2.39
CA MET A 54 11.25 0.56 -2.13
C MET A 54 10.40 -0.72 -2.23
N LEU A 55 10.74 -1.62 -3.15
CA LEU A 55 10.10 -2.94 -3.23
C LEU A 55 10.37 -3.79 -1.98
N ASP A 56 11.60 -3.79 -1.48
CA ASP A 56 11.95 -4.51 -0.25
C ASP A 56 11.21 -3.95 0.97
N CYS A 57 11.16 -2.62 1.13
CA CYS A 57 10.35 -2.00 2.17
C CYS A 57 8.87 -2.39 2.03
N LYS A 58 8.31 -2.33 0.81
CA LYS A 58 6.92 -2.69 0.56
C LYS A 58 6.63 -4.15 0.93
N PHE A 59 7.43 -5.10 0.47
CA PHE A 59 7.18 -6.51 0.75
C PHE A 59 7.47 -6.89 2.20
N SER A 60 8.46 -6.27 2.85
CA SER A 60 8.68 -6.42 4.29
C SER A 60 7.48 -5.93 5.08
N MET A 61 6.87 -4.80 4.66
CA MET A 61 5.66 -4.29 5.29
C MET A 61 4.47 -5.25 5.13
N ILE A 62 4.16 -5.67 3.90
CA ILE A 62 2.96 -6.50 3.65
C ILE A 62 3.13 -7.93 4.17
N SER A 63 4.34 -8.49 4.18
CA SER A 63 4.59 -9.84 4.72
C SER A 63 4.58 -9.90 6.26
N GLY A 64 4.60 -8.75 6.92
CA GLY A 64 4.74 -8.64 8.37
C GLY A 64 6.11 -9.07 8.92
N LEU A 65 7.09 -9.31 8.06
CA LEU A 65 8.45 -9.66 8.44
C LEU A 65 9.26 -8.35 8.54
N SER A 66 9.50 -7.88 9.77
CA SER A 66 10.10 -6.58 10.07
C SER A 66 11.60 -6.44 9.76
N GLN A 67 12.17 -7.32 8.94
CA GLN A 67 13.60 -7.32 8.63
C GLN A 67 13.82 -7.13 7.13
N SER A 68 13.90 -5.85 6.73
CA SER A 68 14.46 -5.49 5.43
C SER A 68 15.86 -6.11 5.28
N LEU A 69 16.12 -6.75 4.14
CA LEU A 69 17.40 -7.40 3.83
C LEU A 69 18.46 -6.41 3.34
N LEU A 70 18.15 -5.13 3.35
CA LEU A 70 18.98 -4.10 2.75
C LEU A 70 20.22 -3.81 3.60
N PRO A 71 21.39 -3.65 2.97
CA PRO A 71 22.61 -3.31 3.67
C PRO A 71 22.48 -1.89 4.23
N ARG A 72 22.66 -1.73 5.54
CA ARG A 72 22.72 -0.44 6.20
C ARG A 72 24.14 -0.25 6.78
N PRO A 73 24.89 0.80 6.40
CA PRO A 73 24.51 1.89 5.48
C PRO A 73 24.74 1.57 3.99
N SER A 74 23.80 1.99 3.13
CA SER A 74 23.98 2.16 1.68
C SER A 74 24.42 3.60 1.41
N ASP A 75 25.45 3.81 0.58
CA ASP A 75 25.94 5.15 0.22
C ASP A 75 25.41 5.64 -1.15
N CYS A 76 24.63 4.81 -1.84
CA CYS A 76 23.95 5.17 -3.09
C CYS A 76 23.07 6.42 -2.92
N LYS A 77 23.37 7.48 -3.68
CA LYS A 77 22.62 8.76 -3.61
C LYS A 77 21.24 8.61 -4.25
N LEU A 78 20.32 9.51 -3.93
CA LEU A 78 19.03 9.60 -4.63
C LEU A 78 19.24 9.91 -6.13
N PRO A 79 18.37 9.40 -7.02
CA PRO A 79 18.40 9.74 -8.43
C PRO A 79 18.23 11.25 -8.67
N LYS A 80 18.74 11.73 -9.80
CA LYS A 80 18.66 13.15 -10.17
C LYS A 80 17.33 13.48 -10.84
N ASN A 81 16.93 14.75 -10.77
CA ASN A 81 15.80 15.31 -11.52
C ASN A 81 16.18 15.46 -13.00
N LEU A 82 16.03 14.39 -13.77
CA LEU A 82 16.41 14.28 -15.19
C LEU A 82 15.31 13.55 -15.97
N ASN A 83 15.02 14.00 -17.19
CA ASN A 83 14.22 13.22 -18.12
C ASN A 83 15.06 12.10 -18.74
N ASP A 84 14.42 11.06 -19.24
CA ASP A 84 15.07 9.95 -19.94
C ASP A 84 15.78 10.43 -21.20
N ALA A 85 15.25 11.47 -21.86
CA ALA A 85 15.89 12.12 -23.00
C ALA A 85 17.23 12.82 -22.65
N ASP A 86 17.50 13.09 -21.38
CA ASP A 86 18.79 13.63 -20.92
C ASP A 86 19.85 12.54 -20.80
N LEU A 87 19.44 11.27 -20.70
CA LEU A 87 20.33 10.16 -20.40
C LEU A 87 20.83 9.51 -21.70
N HIS A 88 22.15 9.49 -21.87
CA HIS A 88 22.77 8.82 -23.02
C HIS A 88 24.01 8.01 -22.61
N PRO A 89 24.22 6.79 -23.15
CA PRO A 89 25.35 5.93 -22.76
C PRO A 89 26.74 6.55 -22.97
N GLY A 90 26.86 7.46 -23.93
CA GLY A 90 28.13 8.15 -24.26
C GLY A 90 28.45 9.37 -23.39
N ALA A 91 27.71 9.63 -22.31
CA ALA A 91 27.97 10.80 -21.46
C ALA A 91 29.32 10.70 -20.76
N THR A 92 30.17 11.72 -20.94
CA THR A 92 31.47 11.85 -20.26
C THR A 92 31.38 12.76 -19.04
N ASP A 93 30.53 13.77 -19.11
CA ASP A 93 30.33 14.75 -18.05
C ASP A 93 29.24 14.32 -17.07
N LYS A 94 29.38 14.75 -15.81
CA LYS A 94 28.35 14.50 -14.79
C LYS A 94 27.08 15.27 -15.15
N TYR A 95 25.94 14.57 -15.19
CA TYR A 95 24.64 15.21 -15.38
C TYR A 95 24.37 16.25 -14.30
N GLN A 96 23.85 17.40 -14.71
CA GLN A 96 23.33 18.43 -13.81
C GLN A 96 21.83 18.23 -13.67
N GLU A 97 21.29 18.40 -12.45
CA GLU A 97 19.85 18.35 -12.25
C GLU A 97 19.16 19.43 -13.08
N ARG A 98 18.02 19.09 -13.69
CA ARG A 98 17.15 20.09 -14.28
C ARG A 98 16.46 20.90 -13.18
N GLU A 99 16.28 22.18 -13.44
CA GLU A 99 15.37 23.03 -12.69
C GLU A 99 13.95 22.87 -13.26
N GLY A 100 12.96 22.67 -12.39
CA GLY A 100 11.55 22.55 -12.79
C GLY A 100 11.09 21.13 -13.16
N PRO A 101 9.94 21.02 -13.88
CA PRO A 101 9.21 19.77 -14.06
C PRO A 101 9.95 18.74 -14.92
N THR A 102 10.00 17.50 -14.42
CA THR A 102 10.45 16.30 -15.16
C THR A 102 9.55 15.09 -14.85
N GLU A 103 9.67 14.03 -15.66
CA GLU A 103 8.98 12.76 -15.40
C GLU A 103 9.45 12.04 -14.12
N MET A 104 10.57 12.46 -13.53
CA MET A 104 11.12 11.89 -12.29
C MET A 104 10.37 12.34 -11.03
N VAL A 105 9.41 13.25 -11.12
CA VAL A 105 8.68 13.78 -9.94
C VAL A 105 8.05 12.67 -9.07
N ILE A 106 7.40 11.67 -9.67
CA ILE A 106 6.78 10.55 -8.93
C ILE A 106 7.84 9.65 -8.28
N PRO A 107 8.84 9.11 -9.02
CA PRO A 107 9.93 8.35 -8.41
C PRO A 107 10.61 9.09 -7.27
N LEU A 108 10.92 10.38 -7.45
CA LEU A 108 11.58 11.19 -6.43
C LEU A 108 10.73 11.32 -5.16
N LEU A 109 9.41 11.53 -5.28
CA LEU A 109 8.50 11.52 -4.12
C LEU A 109 8.54 10.18 -3.38
N VAL A 110 8.43 9.07 -4.12
CA VAL A 110 8.42 7.73 -3.53
C VAL A 110 9.76 7.43 -2.84
N PHE A 111 10.89 7.81 -3.43
CA PHE A 111 12.20 7.57 -2.85
C PHE A 111 12.50 8.43 -1.62
N GLN A 112 11.83 9.57 -1.42
CA GLN A 112 11.95 10.30 -0.14
C GLN A 112 11.46 9.47 1.04
N ILE A 113 10.46 8.60 0.84
CA ILE A 113 9.98 7.68 1.89
C ILE A 113 11.13 6.75 2.31
N GLY A 114 11.74 6.06 1.35
CA GLY A 114 12.85 5.16 1.60
C GLY A 114 14.05 5.86 2.23
N HIS A 115 14.35 7.08 1.78
CA HIS A 115 15.42 7.88 2.36
C HIS A 115 15.15 8.24 3.82
N CYS A 116 13.92 8.65 4.17
CA CYS A 116 13.54 8.88 5.57
C CYS A 116 13.64 7.61 6.42
N ILE A 117 13.20 6.46 5.89
CA ILE A 117 13.32 5.16 6.58
C ILE A 117 14.79 4.80 6.83
N GLN A 118 15.67 5.02 5.84
CA GLN A 118 17.10 4.73 5.97
C GLN A 118 17.76 5.59 7.07
N GLN A 119 17.34 6.85 7.23
CA GLN A 119 17.85 7.75 8.27
C GLN A 119 17.31 7.44 9.66
N GLN A 120 16.20 6.70 9.77
CA GLN A 120 15.59 6.32 11.04
C GLN A 120 15.26 4.82 11.08
N PRO A 121 16.27 3.94 11.21
CA PRO A 121 16.10 2.49 11.07
C PRO A 121 14.99 1.87 11.93
N ASP A 122 14.78 2.39 13.14
CA ASP A 122 13.78 1.88 14.08
C ASP A 122 12.33 2.29 13.71
N ILE A 123 12.15 3.24 12.78
CA ILE A 123 10.82 3.72 12.42
C ILE A 123 10.00 2.65 11.71
N GLU A 124 10.66 1.81 10.91
CA GLU A 124 10.03 0.71 10.18
C GLU A 124 9.41 -0.28 11.16
N ALA A 125 10.17 -0.66 12.19
CA ALA A 125 9.66 -1.47 13.29
C ALA A 125 8.52 -0.75 14.04
N LEU A 126 8.63 0.56 14.33
CA LEU A 126 7.55 1.31 15.00
C LEU A 126 6.25 1.41 14.18
N MET A 127 6.35 1.43 12.85
CA MET A 127 5.20 1.45 11.94
C MET A 127 4.59 0.05 11.77
N LEU A 128 5.42 -0.97 11.57
CA LEU A 128 5.00 -2.37 11.38
C LEU A 128 4.52 -3.04 12.66
N TYR A 129 5.17 -2.74 13.79
CA TYR A 129 4.77 -3.24 15.10
C TYR A 129 3.34 -2.79 15.43
N LYS A 130 2.82 -1.71 14.86
CA LYS A 130 1.41 -1.32 15.06
C LYS A 130 0.41 -2.11 14.20
N GLU A 131 0.83 -2.60 13.03
CA GLU A 131 -0.01 -3.49 12.20
C GLU A 131 -0.08 -4.91 12.79
N LEU A 132 1.03 -5.41 13.34
CA LEU A 132 1.14 -6.78 13.88
C LEU A 132 0.90 -6.89 15.38
N SER A 133 1.39 -5.94 16.18
CA SER A 133 1.07 -5.85 17.60
C SER A 133 -0.23 -5.04 17.76
N THR A 134 -1.29 -5.76 17.44
CA THR A 134 -2.58 -5.66 18.13
C THR A 134 -2.45 -5.84 19.66
N LEU A 135 -1.25 -5.89 20.23
CA LEU A 135 -0.95 -6.12 21.64
C LEU A 135 0.16 -5.17 22.12
N SER A 136 -0.19 -3.91 22.37
CA SER A 136 0.22 -3.31 23.65
C SER A 136 -0.73 -2.18 24.01
N SER A 137 -1.45 -2.41 25.10
CA SER A 137 -2.02 -1.40 25.99
C SER A 137 -0.96 -0.46 26.60
N GLY A 138 0.28 -0.50 26.12
CA GLY A 138 1.34 0.39 26.54
C GLY A 138 1.17 1.75 25.90
N ARG A 139 1.02 2.79 26.73
CA ARG A 139 1.33 4.17 26.31
C ARG A 139 2.66 4.13 25.55
N LYS A 140 2.69 4.68 24.33
CA LYS A 140 3.97 4.98 23.66
C LYS A 140 4.83 5.76 24.66
N SER A 141 6.10 5.37 24.79
CA SER A 141 7.05 6.26 25.48
C SER A 141 7.00 7.62 24.79
N LYS A 142 7.12 8.72 25.55
CA LYS A 142 7.24 10.07 24.99
C LYS A 142 8.29 10.13 23.88
N VAL A 143 9.35 9.34 24.01
CA VAL A 143 10.43 9.19 23.02
C VAL A 143 9.93 8.64 21.69
N GLN A 144 9.14 7.56 21.71
CA GLN A 144 8.59 6.95 20.48
C GLN A 144 7.61 7.88 19.77
N SER A 145 6.76 8.59 20.53
CA SER A 145 5.84 9.58 19.95
C SER A 145 6.57 10.77 19.33
N ALA A 146 7.67 11.21 19.94
CA ALA A 146 8.52 12.26 19.40
C ALA A 146 9.23 11.82 18.11
N GLN A 147 9.74 10.59 18.07
CA GLN A 147 10.40 10.01 16.88
C GLN A 147 9.42 9.86 15.71
N ILE A 148 8.20 9.39 15.96
CA ILE A 148 7.15 9.32 14.93
C ILE A 148 6.80 10.71 14.42
N SER A 149 6.64 11.69 15.32
CA SER A 149 6.34 13.07 14.93
C SER A 149 7.46 13.70 14.11
N SER A 150 8.72 13.46 14.47
CA SER A 150 9.88 13.96 13.73
C SER A 150 9.99 13.30 12.36
N PHE A 151 9.73 11.99 12.25
CA PHE A 151 9.65 11.28 10.97
C PHE A 151 8.57 11.89 10.05
N ILE A 152 7.35 12.07 10.55
CA ILE A 152 6.23 12.62 9.76
C ILE A 152 6.58 14.03 9.26
N LYS A 153 7.15 14.86 10.14
CA LYS A 153 7.57 16.22 9.77
C LYS A 153 8.66 16.17 8.68
N GLN A 154 9.70 15.36 8.88
CA GLN A 154 10.80 15.23 7.94
C GLN A 154 10.32 14.73 6.56
N LEU A 155 9.43 13.75 6.55
CA LEU A 155 8.84 13.24 5.31
C LEU A 155 8.00 14.31 4.63
N GLN A 156 7.15 15.03 5.38
CA GLN A 156 6.33 16.11 4.83
C GLN A 156 7.18 17.23 4.22
N ASP A 157 8.22 17.68 4.91
CA ASP A 157 9.12 18.74 4.42
C ASP A 157 9.85 18.30 3.14
N ARG A 158 10.31 17.05 3.08
CA ARG A 158 10.97 16.50 1.88
C ARG A 158 10.03 16.34 0.69
N LEU A 159 8.82 15.82 0.90
CA LEU A 159 7.83 15.70 -0.17
C LEU A 159 7.38 17.07 -0.68
N ASN A 160 7.27 18.07 0.20
CA ASN A 160 7.02 19.47 -0.19
C ASN A 160 8.15 19.99 -1.08
N GLY A 161 9.40 19.85 -0.63
CA GLY A 161 10.55 20.34 -1.39
C GLY A 161 10.68 19.71 -2.78
N VAL A 162 10.33 18.42 -2.94
CA VAL A 162 10.30 17.79 -4.27
C VAL A 162 9.27 18.43 -5.18
N LEU A 163 8.04 18.68 -4.70
CA LEU A 163 7.01 19.31 -5.53
C LEU A 163 7.32 20.78 -5.83
N GLU A 164 7.83 21.52 -4.84
CA GLU A 164 8.17 22.94 -5.00
C GLU A 164 9.29 23.14 -6.04
N LYS A 165 10.29 22.27 -6.06
CA LYS A 165 11.42 22.37 -6.99
C LYS A 165 11.14 21.73 -8.36
N ASN A 166 10.49 20.57 -8.37
CA ASN A 166 10.48 19.66 -9.53
C ASN A 166 9.09 19.41 -10.13
N SER A 167 8.06 20.17 -9.73
CA SER A 167 6.69 19.93 -10.20
C SER A 167 5.96 21.19 -10.60
N ASP A 168 5.19 21.09 -11.69
CA ASP A 168 4.24 22.10 -12.14
C ASP A 168 2.98 21.39 -12.62
N PRO A 169 1.81 21.56 -11.98
CA PRO A 169 0.56 20.94 -12.41
C PRO A 169 0.20 21.22 -13.88
N SER A 170 0.62 22.36 -14.44
CA SER A 170 0.39 22.70 -15.84
C SER A 170 1.28 21.93 -16.82
N ALA A 171 2.38 21.33 -16.33
CA ALA A 171 3.30 20.55 -17.15
C ALA A 171 2.78 19.14 -17.49
N GLY A 172 1.63 18.75 -16.96
CA GLY A 172 0.86 17.58 -17.42
C GLY A 172 0.40 16.62 -16.32
N PRO A 173 -0.28 15.53 -16.71
CA PRO A 173 -0.96 14.62 -15.77
C PRO A 173 -0.07 14.02 -14.68
N VAL A 174 1.22 13.78 -14.97
CA VAL A 174 2.19 13.21 -14.02
C VAL A 174 2.42 14.14 -12.82
N HIS A 175 2.41 15.46 -13.03
CA HIS A 175 2.64 16.46 -11.99
C HIS A 175 1.39 16.73 -11.15
N GLU A 176 0.22 16.73 -11.77
CA GLU A 176 -1.05 16.73 -11.04
C GLU A 176 -1.17 15.48 -10.16
N PHE A 177 -0.87 14.30 -10.71
CA PHE A 177 -0.91 13.06 -9.97
C PHE A 177 0.13 13.01 -8.84
N ALA A 178 1.32 13.59 -9.04
CA ALA A 178 2.33 13.71 -7.99
C ALA A 178 1.82 14.47 -6.75
N SER A 179 0.99 15.51 -6.95
CA SER A 179 0.36 16.25 -5.86
C SER A 179 -0.65 15.40 -5.08
N LEU A 180 -1.48 14.63 -5.79
CA LEU A 180 -2.37 13.65 -5.17
C LEU A 180 -1.57 12.58 -4.42
N LEU A 181 -0.53 12.03 -5.04
CA LEU A 181 0.29 10.98 -4.45
C LEU A 181 0.95 11.42 -3.14
N LYS A 182 1.50 12.63 -3.08
CA LYS A 182 2.00 13.21 -1.83
C LYS A 182 0.92 13.22 -0.74
N ALA A 183 -0.30 13.67 -1.07
CA ALA A 183 -1.39 13.72 -0.10
C ALA A 183 -1.75 12.32 0.41
N LEU A 184 -1.82 11.33 -0.48
CA LEU A 184 -2.07 9.93 -0.14
C LEU A 184 -0.99 9.34 0.78
N ILE A 185 0.30 9.59 0.47
CA ILE A 185 1.43 9.14 1.30
C ILE A 185 1.31 9.72 2.71
N LEU A 186 1.13 11.03 2.83
CA LEU A 186 1.06 11.71 4.14
C LEU A 186 -0.17 11.27 4.94
N GLN A 187 -1.30 11.07 4.27
CA GLN A 187 -2.51 10.57 4.92
C GLN A 187 -2.29 9.16 5.47
N LYS A 188 -1.75 8.23 4.66
CA LYS A 188 -1.48 6.85 5.08
C LYS A 188 -0.52 6.80 6.27
N VAL A 189 0.57 7.57 6.24
CA VAL A 189 1.53 7.61 7.35
C VAL A 189 0.89 8.17 8.62
N LYS A 190 0.13 9.28 8.53
CA LYS A 190 -0.53 9.88 9.70
C LYS A 190 -1.54 8.93 10.34
N GLU A 191 -2.36 8.24 9.55
CA GLU A 191 -3.33 7.27 10.07
C GLU A 191 -2.65 6.04 10.67
N THR A 192 -1.63 5.50 9.98
CA THR A 192 -0.86 4.33 10.44
C THR A 192 -0.10 4.64 11.72
N THR A 193 0.21 5.89 12.02
CA THR A 193 0.97 6.28 13.21
C THR A 193 0.10 6.79 14.37
N ARG A 194 -1.14 7.21 14.10
CA ARG A 194 -2.09 7.74 15.10
C ARG A 194 -2.39 6.72 16.22
N PRO A 195 -2.18 7.05 17.51
CA PRO A 195 -2.52 6.14 18.61
C PRO A 195 -3.99 5.71 18.57
N PRO A 196 -4.33 4.44 18.88
CA PRO A 196 -5.71 3.97 18.93
C PRO A 196 -6.63 4.84 19.82
N GLN A 197 -6.11 5.35 20.93
CA GLN A 197 -6.82 6.18 21.90
C GLN A 197 -7.24 7.55 21.36
N GLU A 198 -6.53 8.06 20.36
CA GLU A 198 -6.83 9.35 19.73
C GLU A 198 -7.82 9.21 18.57
N GLN A 199 -8.36 8.00 18.38
CA GLN A 199 -9.27 7.74 17.30
C GLN A 199 -10.74 7.94 17.71
N PRO A 200 -11.62 8.42 16.82
CA PRO A 200 -13.00 8.80 17.17
C PRO A 200 -13.84 7.68 17.80
N GLU A 201 -13.68 6.45 17.32
CA GLU A 201 -14.44 5.26 17.70
C GLU A 201 -13.81 4.53 18.91
N TRP A 202 -12.78 5.11 19.53
CA TRP A 202 -12.13 4.55 20.71
C TRP A 202 -13.04 4.58 21.92
N GLY A 203 -13.16 3.44 22.62
CA GLY A 203 -14.01 3.31 23.80
C GLY A 203 -15.51 3.15 23.51
N SER A 204 -15.93 3.23 22.24
CA SER A 204 -17.28 2.88 21.80
C SER A 204 -17.26 1.57 20.98
N GLU A 205 -16.76 1.61 19.75
CA GLU A 205 -16.69 0.45 18.85
C GLU A 205 -15.32 -0.25 18.89
N ILE A 206 -14.28 0.44 19.35
CA ILE A 206 -12.93 -0.14 19.51
C ILE A 206 -12.70 -0.50 20.97
N LEU A 207 -12.92 -1.78 21.31
CA LEU A 207 -12.72 -2.31 22.67
C LEU A 207 -11.59 -3.34 22.72
N THR A 208 -11.43 -4.08 21.63
CA THR A 208 -10.46 -5.15 21.49
C THR A 208 -9.48 -4.84 20.37
N PRO A 209 -8.33 -5.54 20.33
CA PRO A 209 -7.42 -5.38 19.21
C PRO A 209 -7.99 -5.81 17.86
N LYS A 210 -8.90 -6.79 17.87
CA LYS A 210 -9.64 -7.22 16.68
C LYS A 210 -10.56 -6.11 16.15
N ASP A 211 -11.12 -5.27 17.03
CA ASP A 211 -11.89 -4.09 16.63
C ASP A 211 -11.01 -3.03 15.98
N ASN A 212 -9.83 -2.78 16.55
CA ASN A 212 -8.87 -1.83 15.97
C ASN A 212 -8.38 -2.30 14.60
N LEU A 213 -8.14 -3.61 14.42
CA LEU A 213 -7.77 -4.18 13.13
C LEU A 213 -8.92 -4.09 12.11
N PHE A 214 -10.16 -4.37 12.52
CA PHE A 214 -11.34 -4.19 11.66
C PHE A 214 -11.45 -2.74 11.20
N LYS A 215 -11.36 -1.79 12.12
CA LYS A 215 -11.36 -0.37 11.76
C LYS A 215 -10.25 -0.02 10.78
N TRP A 216 -9.02 -0.44 11.05
CA TRP A 216 -7.89 -0.16 10.16
C TRP A 216 -8.14 -0.70 8.75
N SER A 217 -8.79 -1.87 8.64
CA SER A 217 -9.19 -2.45 7.35
C SER A 217 -10.25 -1.61 6.62
N VAL A 218 -11.22 -1.05 7.35
CA VAL A 218 -12.23 -0.12 6.80
C VAL A 218 -11.55 1.14 6.30
N MET A 219 -10.76 1.80 7.15
CA MET A 219 -10.07 3.06 6.80
C MET A 219 -9.13 2.89 5.61
N THR A 220 -8.35 1.81 5.58
CA THR A 220 -7.46 1.51 4.45
C THR A 220 -8.24 1.30 3.16
N THR A 221 -9.39 0.64 3.22
CA THR A 221 -10.24 0.43 2.04
C THR A 221 -10.88 1.75 1.57
N GLU A 222 -11.36 2.58 2.50
CA GLU A 222 -11.88 3.93 2.21
C GLU A 222 -10.82 4.80 1.54
N GLN A 223 -9.59 4.81 2.07
CA GLN A 223 -8.47 5.54 1.47
C GLN A 223 -8.19 5.10 0.04
N ASN A 224 -8.15 3.78 -0.21
CA ASN A 224 -7.92 3.24 -1.54
C ASN A 224 -9.03 3.67 -2.51
N VAL A 225 -10.30 3.53 -2.11
CA VAL A 225 -11.46 3.98 -2.91
C VAL A 225 -11.40 5.49 -3.16
N ASN A 226 -11.09 6.29 -2.15
CA ASN A 226 -10.99 7.75 -2.27
C ASN A 226 -9.83 8.17 -3.16
N ALA A 227 -8.73 7.41 -3.20
CA ALA A 227 -7.62 7.65 -4.12
C ALA A 227 -8.06 7.53 -5.58
N TYR A 228 -8.86 6.51 -5.92
CA TYR A 228 -9.45 6.39 -7.26
C TYR A 228 -10.42 7.54 -7.57
N LYS A 229 -11.33 7.86 -6.63
CA LYS A 229 -12.30 8.95 -6.82
C LYS A 229 -11.66 10.33 -6.99
N SER A 230 -10.56 10.58 -6.26
CA SER A 230 -9.84 11.87 -6.31
C SER A 230 -8.89 11.96 -7.52
N ASN A 231 -8.58 10.85 -8.15
CA ASN A 231 -7.70 10.81 -9.29
C ASN A 231 -8.43 11.23 -10.58
N LYS A 232 -8.04 12.38 -11.12
CA LYS A 232 -8.58 12.90 -12.38
C LYS A 232 -8.11 12.15 -13.63
N HIS A 233 -7.04 11.36 -13.49
CA HIS A 233 -6.29 10.81 -14.62
C HIS A 233 -6.33 9.28 -14.61
N GLN A 234 -7.30 8.70 -15.31
CA GLN A 234 -7.49 7.23 -15.35
C GLN A 234 -6.23 6.47 -15.78
N GLY A 235 -5.35 7.11 -16.57
CA GLY A 235 -4.05 6.58 -16.96
C GLY A 235 -3.12 6.22 -15.78
N PHE A 236 -3.37 6.71 -14.56
CA PHE A 236 -2.62 6.34 -13.35
C PHE A 236 -3.33 5.32 -12.45
N HIS A 237 -4.46 4.73 -12.89
CA HIS A 237 -5.11 3.65 -12.15
C HIS A 237 -4.19 2.45 -11.93
N TRP A 238 -3.26 2.18 -12.87
CA TRP A 238 -2.28 1.12 -12.67
C TRP A 238 -1.41 1.35 -11.44
N PHE A 239 -1.08 2.61 -11.11
CA PHE A 239 -0.28 2.97 -9.95
C PHE A 239 -1.09 2.79 -8.67
N LEU A 240 -2.35 3.22 -8.66
CA LEU A 240 -3.26 3.03 -7.53
C LEU A 240 -3.54 1.55 -7.26
N LYS A 241 -3.62 0.72 -8.32
CA LYS A 241 -3.68 -0.73 -8.19
C LYS A 241 -2.44 -1.29 -7.49
N LEU A 242 -1.27 -0.64 -7.59
CA LEU A 242 -0.09 -1.05 -6.82
C LEU A 242 -0.23 -0.80 -5.32
N LEU A 243 -1.06 0.15 -4.91
CA LEU A 243 -1.29 0.50 -3.50
C LEU A 243 -2.42 -0.33 -2.87
N PHE A 244 -3.22 -1.02 -3.68
CA PHE A 244 -4.33 -1.84 -3.22
C PHE A 244 -3.84 -3.03 -2.38
N GLN A 245 -4.41 -3.19 -1.19
CA GLN A 245 -4.07 -4.27 -0.25
C GLN A 245 -5.24 -5.27 -0.20
N PHE A 246 -5.15 -6.31 -1.03
CA PHE A 246 -6.23 -7.29 -1.20
C PHE A 246 -6.58 -8.06 0.08
N ASP A 247 -5.58 -8.50 0.86
CA ASP A 247 -5.78 -9.24 2.10
C ASP A 247 -6.59 -8.44 3.13
N VAL A 248 -6.44 -7.11 3.12
CA VAL A 248 -7.17 -6.19 4.00
C VAL A 248 -8.66 -6.18 3.67
N VAL A 249 -9.01 -6.25 2.38
CA VAL A 249 -10.41 -6.36 1.95
C VAL A 249 -11.00 -7.70 2.33
N ILE A 250 -10.27 -8.81 2.15
CA ILE A 250 -10.75 -10.12 2.61
C ILE A 250 -11.02 -10.09 4.12
N PHE A 251 -10.07 -9.60 4.91
CA PHE A 251 -10.23 -9.53 6.35
C PHE A 251 -11.46 -8.69 6.73
N MET A 252 -11.60 -7.49 6.15
CA MET A 252 -12.73 -6.59 6.38
C MET A 252 -14.07 -7.30 6.11
N VAL A 253 -14.22 -7.91 4.95
CA VAL A 253 -15.46 -8.63 4.57
C VAL A 253 -15.68 -9.86 5.46
N GLY A 254 -14.61 -10.57 5.82
CA GLY A 254 -14.68 -11.68 6.78
C GLY A 254 -15.26 -11.24 8.12
N GLN A 255 -14.89 -10.05 8.62
CA GLN A 255 -15.45 -9.49 9.85
C GLN A 255 -16.94 -9.11 9.70
N LEU A 256 -17.38 -8.68 8.52
CA LEU A 256 -18.81 -8.39 8.25
C LEU A 256 -19.71 -9.63 8.32
N SER A 257 -19.14 -10.84 8.27
CA SER A 257 -19.90 -12.07 8.53
C SER A 257 -20.20 -12.32 10.02
N GLN A 258 -19.60 -11.54 10.92
CA GLN A 258 -19.77 -11.64 12.38
C GLN A 258 -20.30 -10.33 12.98
N ARG A 259 -20.00 -9.18 12.36
CA ARG A 259 -20.41 -7.84 12.80
C ARG A 259 -21.59 -7.38 11.97
N THR A 260 -22.71 -7.12 12.63
CA THR A 260 -23.99 -6.80 11.97
C THR A 260 -24.42 -5.35 12.12
N SER A 261 -23.89 -4.63 13.12
CA SER A 261 -24.27 -3.24 13.42
C SER A 261 -23.06 -2.38 13.85
N GLY A 262 -23.23 -1.06 13.81
CA GLY A 262 -22.19 -0.08 14.17
C GLY A 262 -21.75 0.78 12.98
N ASN A 263 -21.16 1.95 13.25
CA ASN A 263 -20.75 2.90 12.22
C ASN A 263 -19.66 2.31 11.32
N LEU A 264 -18.71 1.57 11.92
CA LEU A 264 -17.65 0.91 11.14
C LEU A 264 -18.21 -0.15 10.18
N VAL A 265 -19.28 -0.84 10.56
CA VAL A 265 -19.95 -1.84 9.71
C VAL A 265 -20.61 -1.16 8.51
N GLU A 266 -21.34 -0.06 8.73
CA GLU A 266 -21.99 0.71 7.67
C GLU A 266 -20.96 1.25 6.67
N ARG A 267 -19.90 1.88 7.18
CA ARG A 267 -18.79 2.42 6.37
C ARG A 267 -18.11 1.35 5.53
N ALA A 268 -17.88 0.16 6.09
CA ALA A 268 -17.32 -0.97 5.37
C ALA A 268 -18.21 -1.40 4.19
N TRP A 269 -19.53 -1.53 4.42
CA TRP A 269 -20.49 -1.88 3.37
C TRP A 269 -20.55 -0.85 2.24
N GLN A 270 -20.37 0.44 2.55
CA GLN A 270 -20.32 1.51 1.54
C GLN A 270 -19.12 1.40 0.60
N GLN A 271 -18.02 0.76 1.01
CA GLN A 271 -16.82 0.66 0.17
C GLN A 271 -16.86 -0.51 -0.82
N ILE A 272 -17.53 -1.62 -0.48
CA ILE A 272 -17.49 -2.87 -1.27
C ILE A 272 -17.91 -2.67 -2.74
N PRO A 273 -18.98 -1.91 -3.08
CA PRO A 273 -19.34 -1.68 -4.47
C PRO A 273 -18.21 -1.04 -5.28
N ALA A 274 -17.56 0.00 -4.72
CA ALA A 274 -16.46 0.69 -5.38
C ALA A 274 -15.20 -0.18 -5.51
N VAL A 275 -14.96 -1.10 -4.56
CA VAL A 275 -13.88 -2.08 -4.69
C VAL A 275 -14.08 -2.94 -5.94
N TYR A 276 -15.28 -3.49 -6.17
CA TYR A 276 -15.56 -4.29 -7.37
C TYR A 276 -15.62 -3.46 -8.66
N GLU A 277 -15.96 -2.17 -8.58
CA GLU A 277 -15.92 -1.24 -9.71
C GLU A 277 -14.48 -0.99 -10.18
N TYR A 278 -13.56 -0.67 -9.26
CA TYR A 278 -12.16 -0.38 -9.60
C TYR A 278 -11.31 -1.64 -9.77
N HIS A 279 -11.74 -2.77 -9.22
CA HIS A 279 -11.05 -4.06 -9.28
C HIS A 279 -11.94 -5.17 -9.88
N PRO A 280 -12.32 -5.07 -11.17
CA PRO A 280 -13.10 -6.11 -11.83
C PRO A 280 -12.33 -7.45 -11.91
N GLU A 281 -11.00 -7.43 -11.82
CA GLU A 281 -10.16 -8.64 -11.73
C GLU A 281 -10.49 -9.53 -10.51
N LEU A 282 -11.16 -9.01 -9.48
CA LEU A 282 -11.63 -9.81 -8.34
C LEU A 282 -12.76 -10.77 -8.71
N LEU A 283 -13.34 -10.60 -9.90
CA LEU A 283 -14.31 -11.51 -10.49
C LEU A 283 -13.67 -12.54 -11.44
N ASP A 284 -12.35 -12.73 -11.40
CA ASP A 284 -11.67 -13.82 -12.11
C ASP A 284 -11.69 -15.12 -11.26
N PRO A 285 -12.44 -16.16 -11.66
CA PRO A 285 -12.53 -17.42 -10.90
C PRO A 285 -11.27 -18.30 -11.03
N SER A 286 -10.31 -17.96 -11.91
CA SER A 286 -9.04 -18.70 -12.02
C SER A 286 -8.13 -18.51 -10.80
N GLN A 287 -8.39 -17.49 -9.97
CA GLN A 287 -7.59 -17.18 -8.80
C GLN A 287 -8.30 -17.68 -7.53
N GLU A 288 -7.67 -18.60 -6.80
CA GLU A 288 -8.27 -19.21 -5.60
C GLU A 288 -8.63 -18.18 -4.52
N TYR A 289 -7.81 -17.13 -4.40
CA TYR A 289 -8.02 -16.01 -3.49
C TYR A 289 -9.28 -15.19 -3.81
N ASN A 290 -9.60 -14.99 -5.09
CA ASN A 290 -10.82 -14.29 -5.51
C ASN A 290 -12.06 -15.09 -5.11
N ILE A 291 -12.01 -16.41 -5.28
CA ILE A 291 -13.10 -17.29 -4.84
C ILE A 291 -13.25 -17.25 -3.31
N ALA A 292 -12.15 -17.18 -2.56
CA ALA A 292 -12.21 -17.02 -1.10
C ALA A 292 -12.89 -15.70 -0.70
N LEU A 293 -12.52 -14.58 -1.32
CA LEU A 293 -13.19 -13.29 -1.11
C LEU A 293 -14.69 -13.38 -1.44
N ALA A 294 -15.04 -13.97 -2.58
CA ALA A 294 -16.42 -14.19 -3.00
C ALA A 294 -17.25 -14.97 -1.96
N LYS A 295 -16.68 -16.04 -1.37
CA LYS A 295 -17.31 -16.80 -0.27
C LYS A 295 -17.60 -15.90 0.93
N PHE A 296 -16.65 -15.06 1.33
CA PHE A 296 -16.85 -14.14 2.44
C PHE A 296 -17.91 -13.09 2.14
N VAL A 297 -17.92 -12.52 0.93
CA VAL A 297 -18.93 -11.53 0.52
C VAL A 297 -20.32 -12.13 0.57
N LEU A 298 -20.53 -13.31 -0.03
CA LEU A 298 -21.85 -13.95 -0.04
C LEU A 298 -22.31 -14.35 1.37
N LYS A 299 -21.39 -14.83 2.22
CA LYS A 299 -21.69 -15.12 3.62
C LYS A 299 -22.06 -13.86 4.41
N ALA A 300 -21.27 -12.80 4.30
CA ALA A 300 -21.52 -11.53 4.99
C ALA A 300 -22.81 -10.88 4.51
N TRP A 301 -23.09 -10.95 3.20
CA TRP A 301 -24.34 -10.45 2.64
C TRP A 301 -25.54 -11.21 3.19
N LYS A 302 -25.46 -12.55 3.27
CA LYS A 302 -26.56 -13.35 3.84
C LYS A 302 -26.87 -12.98 5.28
N VAL A 303 -25.83 -12.80 6.11
CA VAL A 303 -25.98 -12.36 7.49
C VAL A 303 -26.65 -10.98 7.57
N LYS A 304 -26.23 -10.03 6.72
CA LYS A 304 -26.85 -8.70 6.65
C LYS A 304 -28.31 -8.76 6.21
N GLU A 305 -28.61 -9.56 5.19
CA GLU A 305 -29.97 -9.79 4.70
C GLU A 305 -30.87 -10.32 5.82
N ASP A 306 -30.42 -11.34 6.55
CA ASP A 306 -31.18 -11.95 7.65
C ASP A 306 -31.43 -10.94 8.79
N CYS A 307 -30.45 -10.09 9.13
CA CYS A 307 -30.63 -9.03 10.11
C CYS A 307 -31.64 -7.96 9.66
N LEU A 308 -31.55 -7.47 8.42
CA LEU A 308 -32.48 -6.46 7.90
C LEU A 308 -33.91 -7.01 7.79
N CYS A 309 -34.05 -8.27 7.38
CA CYS A 309 -35.33 -8.97 7.37
C CYS A 309 -35.92 -9.09 8.78
N ALA A 310 -35.09 -9.39 9.79
CA ALA A 310 -35.54 -9.51 11.18
C ALA A 310 -35.94 -8.16 11.80
N GLU A 311 -35.23 -7.07 11.48
CA GLU A 311 -35.48 -5.74 12.05
C GLU A 311 -36.63 -5.00 11.36
N HIS A 312 -36.77 -5.13 10.04
CA HIS A 312 -37.71 -4.32 9.25
C HIS A 312 -38.79 -5.14 8.54
N GLY A 313 -38.71 -6.48 8.54
CA GLY A 313 -39.68 -7.36 7.88
C GLY A 313 -39.65 -7.28 6.34
N ILE A 314 -38.64 -6.62 5.76
CA ILE A 314 -38.51 -6.39 4.31
C ILE A 314 -37.20 -7.02 3.84
N GLN A 315 -37.27 -7.77 2.73
CA GLN A 315 -36.07 -8.29 2.08
C GLN A 315 -35.34 -7.14 1.36
N PRO A 316 -34.07 -6.86 1.69
CA PRO A 316 -33.30 -5.82 1.02
C PRO A 316 -32.97 -6.22 -0.43
N ASP A 317 -32.93 -5.24 -1.33
CA ASP A 317 -32.50 -5.46 -2.70
C ASP A 317 -31.05 -5.99 -2.74
N GLU A 318 -30.82 -7.07 -3.47
CA GLU A 318 -29.49 -7.65 -3.63
C GLU A 318 -28.61 -6.72 -4.49
N PRO A 319 -27.44 -6.28 -3.99
CA PRO A 319 -26.55 -5.40 -4.75
C PRO A 319 -25.99 -6.10 -6.00
N ALA A 320 -25.81 -5.34 -7.08
CA ALA A 320 -25.32 -5.86 -8.36
C ALA A 320 -23.99 -6.64 -8.26
N TYR A 321 -23.07 -6.24 -7.37
CA TYR A 321 -21.82 -6.98 -7.17
C TYR A 321 -22.04 -8.36 -6.55
N VAL A 322 -23.04 -8.52 -5.66
CA VAL A 322 -23.41 -9.81 -5.06
C VAL A 322 -23.99 -10.72 -6.14
N THR A 323 -24.91 -10.21 -6.96
CA THR A 323 -25.51 -10.95 -8.08
C THR A 323 -24.43 -11.44 -9.05
N ARG A 324 -23.51 -10.56 -9.46
CA ARG A 324 -22.38 -10.94 -10.34
C ARG A 324 -21.46 -11.98 -9.71
N ILE A 325 -21.18 -11.88 -8.41
CA ILE A 325 -20.41 -12.91 -7.71
C ILE A 325 -21.14 -14.26 -7.77
N ARG A 326 -22.47 -14.28 -7.56
CA ARG A 326 -23.24 -15.52 -7.65
C ARG A 326 -23.16 -16.15 -9.03
N GLU A 327 -23.33 -15.36 -10.07
CA GLU A 327 -23.31 -15.84 -11.46
C GLU A 327 -21.94 -16.39 -11.88
N ILE A 328 -20.86 -15.68 -11.51
CA ILE A 328 -19.51 -15.98 -12.02
C ILE A 328 -18.76 -16.97 -11.11
N MET A 329 -18.86 -16.83 -9.78
CA MET A 329 -17.99 -17.54 -8.84
C MET A 329 -18.57 -18.88 -8.36
N VAL A 330 -19.87 -18.94 -8.12
CA VAL A 330 -20.55 -20.12 -7.53
C VAL A 330 -20.33 -21.40 -8.33
N PRO A 331 -20.38 -21.39 -9.68
CA PRO A 331 -20.12 -22.60 -10.47
C PRO A 331 -18.73 -23.21 -10.23
N HIS A 332 -17.77 -22.43 -9.73
CA HIS A 332 -16.38 -22.82 -9.55
C HIS A 332 -16.06 -23.28 -8.11
N TRP A 333 -17.03 -23.31 -7.19
CA TRP A 333 -16.79 -23.61 -5.77
C TRP A 333 -16.35 -25.04 -5.46
N ILE A 334 -16.68 -25.99 -6.33
CA ILE A 334 -16.37 -27.42 -6.16
C ILE A 334 -14.86 -27.70 -6.33
N ILE A 335 -14.10 -26.73 -6.88
CA ILE A 335 -12.70 -26.94 -7.28
C ILE A 335 -11.70 -26.62 -6.15
N LEU A 336 -12.12 -26.00 -5.03
CA LEU A 336 -11.18 -25.55 -3.98
C LEU A 336 -11.13 -26.44 -2.73
N PRO A 337 -9.93 -26.93 -2.32
CA PRO A 337 -9.73 -27.58 -1.04
C PRO A 337 -10.07 -26.67 0.16
N GLN A 338 -10.72 -27.22 1.18
CA GLN A 338 -11.14 -26.49 2.41
C GLN A 338 -9.98 -25.90 3.24
N THR A 339 -8.72 -26.22 2.91
CA THR A 339 -7.52 -25.82 3.66
C THR A 339 -7.23 -24.31 3.62
N ILE A 340 -7.53 -23.62 2.52
CA ILE A 340 -7.21 -22.20 2.32
C ILE A 340 -8.05 -21.28 3.23
N ILE A 341 -9.30 -21.67 3.53
CA ILE A 341 -10.20 -20.88 4.39
C ILE A 341 -9.67 -20.78 5.82
N LYS A 342 -8.97 -21.82 6.32
CA LYS A 342 -8.37 -21.78 7.66
C LYS A 342 -7.12 -20.91 7.71
N GLU A 343 -6.29 -20.90 6.67
CA GLU A 343 -5.06 -20.09 6.64
C GLU A 343 -5.34 -18.59 6.51
N ILE A 344 -6.41 -18.19 5.82
CA ILE A 344 -6.81 -16.78 5.65
C ILE A 344 -7.53 -16.21 6.90
N ILE A 345 -8.19 -17.07 7.70
CA ILE A 345 -8.93 -16.64 8.91
C ILE A 345 -8.09 -16.69 10.19
N LEU A 346 -7.08 -17.56 10.26
CA LEU A 346 -6.24 -17.79 11.46
C LEU A 346 -4.88 -17.08 11.42
N ARG A 347 -4.61 -16.27 10.40
CA ARG A 347 -3.57 -15.24 10.41
C ARG A 347 -4.23 -13.88 10.54
#